data_AF-A0A9D8V8L5-F1
#
_entry.id   AF-A0A9D8V8L5-F1
#
_cell.length_a   1.000
_cell.length_b   1.000
_cell.length_c   1.000
_cell.angle_alpha   90.00
_cell.angle_beta   90.00
_cell.angle_gamma   90.00
#
_symmetry.space_group_name_H-M   'P 1'
#
loop_
_entity.id
_entity.type
_entity.pdbx_description
1 polymer ?
#
loop_
_entity_poly.entity_id
_entity_poly.type
_entity_poly.pdbx_seq_one_letter_code
_entity_poly.pdbx_strand_id
1 'polypeptide(L)'
;MTIIKPRIRGFLCTTAHPVGCAKDVDNQIAHVQSQGKRDDGPKRVLIIGASGGYGLASRISTAFGFGASTVGVFFERPASGNRTASPGWYKTAAFTERAKAAGLYTANVNGDAFSDEIKQTTCDLIEKDLGQVDLVVYSLAAPARQLPDGSLVRSTLKPIGEPFEGMTIDFNTRELRPVSLEPANQEEVSDTVKVMGGEDWELWIAALKERGLLAPGCVTTNYTYLGSEVTWPIYHHGTIGKAKEDLDRAQQALVEPMASVDGKAYVVVMKGLVTQAASAIPGMSIYLSLLFKAMKEAGNHEGCIEQTTRFFNTQLFGGGDLRLDEGARIRMDELELQPEIQQYVADNWSSVSADNLDALTDFDGYKQAFLEMHGFEVAGTDYDAEVEVDVAIELQAGSAD
;
A
#
# COMPACT_ATOMS: atom_id res chain seq x y z
N MET A 1 -4.83 10.18 27.96
CA MET A 1 -6.18 10.52 27.42
C MET A 1 -6.24 11.96 26.89
N THR A 2 -6.79 12.16 25.69
CA THR A 2 -7.01 13.50 25.06
C THR A 2 -8.05 13.41 23.93
N ILE A 3 -8.69 14.52 23.58
CA ILE A 3 -9.53 14.62 22.36
C ILE A 3 -8.62 14.89 21.16
N ILE A 4 -8.69 14.05 20.13
CA ILE A 4 -7.86 14.17 18.92
C ILE A 4 -8.73 14.65 17.75
N LYS A 5 -8.28 15.70 17.07
CA LYS A 5 -8.87 16.20 15.82
C LYS A 5 -7.86 16.11 14.68
N PRO A 6 -8.31 15.96 13.41
CA PRO A 6 -7.40 15.92 12.27
C PRO A 6 -6.63 17.23 12.13
N ARG A 7 -5.30 17.14 11.98
CA ARG A 7 -4.41 18.27 11.73
C ARG A 7 -3.77 18.15 10.35
N ILE A 8 -4.43 18.74 9.35
CA ILE A 8 -4.06 18.65 7.95
C ILE A 8 -3.29 19.90 7.52
N ARG A 9 -2.16 19.70 6.86
CA ARG A 9 -1.35 20.76 6.22
C ARG A 9 -1.05 20.35 4.79
N GLY A 10 -1.67 21.00 3.82
CA GLY A 10 -1.65 20.56 2.43
C GLY A 10 -2.24 19.14 2.31
N PHE A 11 -1.42 18.20 1.86
CA PHE A 11 -1.75 16.78 1.71
C PHE A 11 -1.27 15.90 2.87
N LEU A 12 -0.72 16.49 3.95
CA LEU A 12 -0.21 15.75 5.10
C LEU A 12 -1.17 15.87 6.30
N CYS A 13 -1.65 14.75 6.82
CA CYS A 13 -2.25 14.70 8.15
C CYS A 13 -1.18 14.34 9.19
N THR A 14 -1.06 15.15 10.23
CA THR A 14 -0.01 15.01 11.27
C THR A 14 -0.48 14.34 12.54
N THR A 15 -1.73 13.87 12.55
CA THR A 15 -2.40 13.22 13.68
C THR A 15 -3.10 11.96 13.19
N ALA A 16 -3.25 10.96 14.06
CA ALA A 16 -4.08 9.79 13.81
C ALA A 16 -4.94 9.49 15.04
N HIS A 17 -6.15 8.96 14.82
CA HIS A 17 -7.09 8.63 15.89
C HIS A 17 -7.04 7.12 16.22
N PRO A 18 -6.59 6.71 17.42
CA PRO A 18 -6.36 5.30 17.75
C PRO A 18 -7.62 4.44 17.65
N VAL A 19 -8.74 4.91 18.21
CA VAL A 19 -10.03 4.18 18.16
C VAL A 19 -10.56 4.08 16.74
N GLY A 20 -10.33 5.11 15.92
CA GLY A 20 -10.80 5.11 14.54
C GLY A 20 -9.96 4.20 13.65
N CYS A 21 -8.64 4.18 13.85
CA CYS A 21 -7.75 3.19 13.22
C CYS A 21 -8.14 1.76 13.59
N ALA A 22 -8.47 1.50 14.87
CA ALA A 22 -8.94 0.20 15.29
C ALA A 22 -10.27 -0.18 14.63
N LYS A 23 -11.21 0.76 14.54
CA LYS A 23 -12.50 0.57 13.87
C LYS A 23 -12.36 0.32 12.36
N ASP A 24 -11.43 1.00 11.69
CA ASP A 24 -11.09 0.73 10.29
C ASP A 24 -10.58 -0.71 10.10
N VAL A 25 -9.65 -1.17 10.96
CA VAL A 25 -9.18 -2.56 10.96
C VAL A 25 -10.34 -3.54 11.18
N ASP A 26 -11.23 -3.26 12.13
CA ASP A 26 -12.40 -4.10 12.40
C ASP A 26 -13.34 -4.19 11.17
N ASN A 27 -13.55 -3.07 10.47
CA ASN A 27 -14.36 -3.04 9.26
C ASN A 27 -13.72 -3.86 8.12
N GLN A 28 -12.39 -3.77 7.95
CA GLN A 28 -11.66 -4.56 6.96
C GLN A 28 -11.69 -6.06 7.28
N ILE A 29 -11.53 -6.44 8.56
CA ILE A 29 -11.68 -7.83 8.99
C ILE A 29 -13.10 -8.35 8.71
N ALA A 30 -14.12 -7.56 9.05
CA ALA A 30 -15.51 -7.91 8.80
C ALA A 30 -15.80 -8.11 7.31
N HIS A 31 -15.23 -7.27 6.44
CA HIS A 31 -15.31 -7.46 4.99
C HIS A 31 -14.75 -8.83 4.58
N VAL A 32 -13.52 -9.15 4.97
CA VAL A 32 -12.88 -10.44 4.62
C VAL A 32 -13.69 -11.63 5.14
N GLN A 33 -14.14 -11.57 6.38
CA GLN A 33 -14.96 -12.63 6.98
C GLN A 33 -16.30 -12.81 6.26
N SER A 34 -16.90 -11.73 5.74
CA SER A 34 -18.13 -11.80 4.94
C SER A 34 -17.98 -12.58 3.63
N GLN A 35 -16.75 -12.69 3.10
CA GLN A 35 -16.44 -13.47 1.91
C GLN A 35 -16.25 -14.97 2.19
N GLY A 36 -16.24 -15.35 3.48
CA GLY A 36 -16.02 -16.73 3.93
C GLY A 36 -14.54 -17.10 4.05
N LYS A 37 -14.26 -18.00 4.99
CA LYS A 37 -12.91 -18.55 5.19
C LYS A 37 -12.64 -19.67 4.20
N ARG A 38 -11.40 -19.73 3.72
CA ARG A 38 -10.90 -20.74 2.80
C ARG A 38 -9.68 -21.45 3.35
N ASP A 39 -9.47 -22.70 2.93
CA ASP A 39 -8.36 -23.53 3.41
C ASP A 39 -7.29 -23.79 2.34
N ASP A 40 -7.52 -23.36 1.09
CA ASP A 40 -6.69 -23.57 -0.09
C ASP A 40 -5.72 -22.41 -0.41
N GLY A 41 -5.54 -21.49 0.54
CA GLY A 41 -4.57 -20.39 0.44
C GLY A 41 -3.34 -20.56 1.34
N PRO A 42 -2.59 -19.46 1.55
CA PRO A 42 -1.30 -19.50 2.20
C PRO A 42 -1.47 -19.76 3.70
N LYS A 43 -0.44 -20.31 4.33
CA LYS A 43 -0.45 -20.66 5.77
C LYS A 43 0.55 -19.85 6.57
N ARG A 44 1.64 -19.40 5.96
CA ARG A 44 2.75 -18.69 6.61
C ARG A 44 3.20 -17.55 5.72
N VAL A 45 2.82 -16.34 6.09
CA VAL A 45 2.94 -15.16 5.22
C VAL A 45 3.88 -14.13 5.85
N LEU A 46 4.85 -13.69 5.06
CA LEU A 46 5.63 -12.48 5.34
C LEU A 46 5.05 -11.32 4.54
N ILE A 47 4.79 -10.18 5.20
CA ILE A 47 4.36 -8.95 4.56
C ILE A 47 5.36 -7.85 4.88
N ILE A 48 5.98 -7.28 3.85
CA ILE A 48 6.91 -6.15 3.95
C ILE A 48 6.16 -4.88 3.58
N GLY A 49 6.00 -3.96 4.54
CA GLY A 49 5.07 -2.82 4.44
C GLY A 49 3.67 -3.14 4.98
N ALA A 50 3.58 -3.76 6.16
CA ALA A 50 2.35 -4.40 6.64
C ALA A 50 1.38 -3.52 7.47
N SER A 51 1.67 -2.24 7.64
CA SER A 51 0.99 -1.35 8.62
C SER A 51 -0.13 -0.49 8.03
N GLY A 52 -0.23 -0.38 6.71
CA GLY A 52 -1.28 0.39 6.04
C GLY A 52 -1.48 -0.02 4.58
N GLY A 53 -2.44 0.62 3.91
CA GLY A 53 -2.70 0.43 2.48
C GLY A 53 -2.90 -1.03 2.08
N TYR A 54 -2.39 -1.41 0.90
CA TYR A 54 -2.46 -2.77 0.39
C TYR A 54 -1.71 -3.79 1.25
N GLY A 55 -0.64 -3.41 1.96
CA GLY A 55 0.10 -4.35 2.81
C GLY A 55 -0.69 -4.78 4.04
N LEU A 56 -1.31 -3.83 4.76
CA LEU A 56 -2.22 -4.16 5.86
C LEU A 56 -3.43 -4.96 5.35
N ALA A 57 -4.03 -4.53 4.24
CA ALA A 57 -5.17 -5.21 3.65
C ALA A 57 -4.83 -6.66 3.22
N SER A 58 -3.61 -6.89 2.75
CA SER A 58 -3.10 -8.23 2.43
C SER A 58 -2.87 -9.08 3.67
N ARG A 59 -2.34 -8.47 4.73
CA ARG A 59 -2.18 -9.14 6.04
C ARG A 59 -3.53 -9.55 6.63
N ILE A 60 -4.55 -8.68 6.54
CA ILE A 60 -5.91 -8.98 6.97
C ILE A 60 -6.53 -10.08 6.10
N SER A 61 -6.44 -9.96 4.78
CA SER A 61 -6.98 -10.94 3.82
C SER A 61 -6.39 -12.33 4.02
N THR A 62 -5.08 -12.43 4.22
CA THR A 62 -4.42 -13.73 4.43
C THR A 62 -4.70 -14.31 5.82
N ALA A 63 -4.65 -13.50 6.88
CA ALA A 63 -4.92 -13.95 8.24
C ALA A 63 -6.39 -14.38 8.43
N PHE A 64 -7.35 -13.51 8.10
CA PHE A 64 -8.77 -13.74 8.38
C PHE A 64 -9.51 -14.47 7.26
N GLY A 65 -8.99 -14.42 6.02
CA GLY A 65 -9.55 -15.15 4.88
C GLY A 65 -9.05 -16.59 4.79
N PHE A 66 -7.79 -16.86 5.17
CA PHE A 66 -7.16 -18.17 5.03
C PHE A 66 -6.66 -18.81 6.34
N GLY A 67 -6.73 -18.07 7.45
CA GLY A 67 -6.20 -18.53 8.74
C GLY A 67 -4.67 -18.55 8.80
N ALA A 68 -4.00 -17.72 8.00
CA ALA A 68 -2.55 -17.72 7.91
C ALA A 68 -1.86 -17.11 9.16
N SER A 69 -0.73 -17.70 9.53
CA SER A 69 0.27 -17.09 10.42
C SER A 69 0.95 -15.93 9.70
N THR A 70 1.03 -14.74 10.31
CA THR A 70 1.58 -13.55 9.64
C THR A 70 2.75 -12.89 10.38
N VAL A 71 3.86 -12.65 9.67
CA VAL A 71 4.94 -11.75 10.09
C VAL A 71 4.82 -10.45 9.29
N GLY A 72 4.72 -9.32 9.99
CA GLY A 72 4.62 -8.00 9.37
C GLY A 72 5.86 -7.16 9.66
N VAL A 73 6.47 -6.61 8.62
CA VAL A 73 7.57 -5.63 8.69
C VAL A 73 7.02 -4.26 8.30
N PHE A 74 7.34 -3.22 9.06
CA PHE A 74 6.89 -1.85 8.81
C PHE A 74 7.82 -0.85 9.51
N PHE A 75 7.65 0.45 9.24
CA PHE A 75 8.42 1.51 9.89
C PHE A 75 7.49 2.60 10.38
N GLU A 76 7.03 2.45 11.62
CA GLU A 76 6.00 3.28 12.24
C GLU A 76 6.53 3.94 13.52
N ARG A 77 5.91 5.05 13.90
CA ARG A 77 6.32 5.86 15.05
C ARG A 77 5.29 5.78 16.16
N PRO A 78 5.69 5.50 17.42
CA PRO A 78 4.79 5.52 18.56
C PRO A 78 4.35 6.97 18.86
N ALA A 79 3.39 7.10 19.77
CA ALA A 79 3.06 8.41 20.32
C ALA A 79 4.26 8.98 21.09
N SER A 80 4.45 10.30 21.03
CA SER A 80 5.56 10.96 21.73
C SER A 80 5.20 12.37 22.11
N GLY A 81 5.30 12.67 23.41
CA GLY A 81 4.90 13.95 23.99
C GLY A 81 3.47 14.34 23.60
N ASN A 82 3.32 15.44 22.86
CA ASN A 82 2.03 15.95 22.40
C ASN A 82 1.63 15.45 20.99
N ARG A 83 2.33 14.46 20.43
CA ARG A 83 2.06 13.89 19.10
C ARG A 83 1.47 12.49 19.25
N THR A 84 0.42 12.22 18.49
CA THR A 84 -0.12 10.87 18.33
C THR A 84 0.89 9.98 17.61
N ALA A 85 0.72 8.67 17.71
CA ALA A 85 1.45 7.72 16.88
C ALA A 85 1.08 7.92 15.39
N SER A 86 1.86 7.33 14.50
CA SER A 86 1.47 7.21 13.10
C SER A 86 0.25 6.29 12.96
N PRO A 87 -0.58 6.44 11.92
CA PRO A 87 -1.77 5.61 11.76
C PRO A 87 -1.44 4.12 11.67
N GLY A 88 -0.34 3.76 11.00
CA GLY A 88 0.09 2.36 10.87
C GLY A 88 0.47 1.72 12.20
N TRP A 89 0.97 2.50 13.17
CA TRP A 89 1.19 2.03 14.54
C TRP A 89 -0.13 1.57 15.18
N TYR A 90 -1.14 2.44 15.19
CA TYR A 90 -2.45 2.11 15.77
C TYR A 90 -3.16 0.97 15.03
N LYS A 91 -3.06 0.91 13.69
CA LYS A 91 -3.65 -0.17 12.91
C LYS A 91 -2.98 -1.52 13.17
N THR A 92 -1.65 -1.54 13.32
CA THR A 92 -0.92 -2.76 13.71
C THR A 92 -1.29 -3.21 15.12
N ALA A 93 -1.44 -2.29 16.08
CA ALA A 93 -1.88 -2.62 17.44
C ALA A 93 -3.24 -3.32 17.41
N ALA A 94 -4.20 -2.73 16.70
CA ALA A 94 -5.54 -3.30 16.52
C ALA A 94 -5.45 -4.67 15.83
N PHE A 95 -4.79 -4.78 14.67
CA PHE A 95 -4.63 -6.05 13.97
C PHE A 95 -4.09 -7.16 14.88
N THR A 96 -3.05 -6.84 15.67
CA THR A 96 -2.41 -7.80 16.59
C THR A 96 -3.39 -8.31 17.63
N GLU A 97 -4.17 -7.42 18.25
CA GLU A 97 -5.19 -7.78 19.23
C GLU A 97 -6.24 -8.71 18.62
N ARG A 98 -6.75 -8.38 17.42
CA ARG A 98 -7.80 -9.17 16.76
C ARG A 98 -7.29 -10.52 16.29
N ALA A 99 -6.07 -10.59 15.76
CA ALA A 99 -5.45 -11.84 15.34
C ALA A 99 -5.26 -12.79 16.54
N LYS A 100 -4.75 -12.28 17.67
CA LYS A 100 -4.60 -13.07 18.90
C LYS A 100 -5.94 -13.53 19.47
N ALA A 101 -6.96 -12.67 19.48
CA ALA A 101 -8.30 -13.04 19.89
C ALA A 101 -8.90 -14.15 19.01
N ALA A 102 -8.54 -14.19 17.73
CA ALA A 102 -8.92 -15.25 16.79
C ALA A 102 -8.00 -16.49 16.84
N GLY A 103 -7.00 -16.53 17.72
CA GLY A 103 -6.04 -17.64 17.83
C GLY A 103 -5.07 -17.74 16.65
N LEU A 104 -4.87 -16.66 15.89
CA LEU A 104 -3.95 -16.60 14.76
C LEU A 104 -2.57 -16.13 15.22
N TYR A 105 -1.53 -16.80 14.74
CA TYR A 105 -0.16 -16.33 14.97
C TYR A 105 0.07 -15.00 14.25
N THR A 106 0.65 -14.06 14.98
CA THR A 106 1.06 -12.78 14.45
C THR A 106 2.34 -12.31 15.13
N ALA A 107 3.29 -11.81 14.34
CA ALA A 107 4.49 -11.17 14.85
C ALA A 107 4.83 -9.91 14.05
N ASN A 108 5.46 -8.95 14.71
CA ASN A 108 5.68 -7.60 14.21
C ASN A 108 7.15 -7.22 14.33
N VAL A 109 7.68 -6.63 13.26
CA VAL A 109 9.03 -6.08 13.18
C VAL A 109 8.93 -4.61 12.78
N ASN A 110 9.40 -3.70 13.65
CA ASN A 110 9.37 -2.26 13.38
C ASN A 110 10.78 -1.74 13.08
N GLY A 111 11.05 -1.37 11.83
CA GLY A 111 12.34 -0.83 11.44
C GLY A 111 12.47 -0.64 9.94
N ASP A 112 13.62 -0.12 9.51
CA ASP A 112 13.91 0.08 8.09
C ASP A 112 14.06 -1.26 7.36
N ALA A 113 13.05 -1.63 6.59
CA ALA A 113 13.04 -2.86 5.79
C ALA A 113 14.14 -2.91 4.72
N PHE A 114 14.74 -1.76 4.35
CA PHE A 114 15.91 -1.74 3.46
C PHE A 114 17.18 -2.23 4.14
N SER A 115 17.27 -2.15 5.47
CA SER A 115 18.45 -2.57 6.22
C SER A 115 18.65 -4.09 6.24
N ASP A 116 19.91 -4.51 6.23
CA ASP A 116 20.27 -5.92 6.43
C ASP A 116 19.88 -6.41 7.82
N GLU A 117 19.95 -5.54 8.83
CA GLU A 117 19.56 -5.86 10.21
C GLU A 117 18.11 -6.32 10.31
N ILE A 118 17.18 -5.58 9.69
CA ILE A 118 15.76 -5.95 9.71
C ILE A 118 15.49 -7.20 8.88
N LYS A 119 16.20 -7.40 7.76
CA LYS A 119 16.14 -8.65 6.99
C LYS A 119 16.56 -9.85 7.83
N GLN A 120 17.74 -9.78 8.46
CA GLN A 120 18.28 -10.87 9.28
C GLN A 120 17.40 -11.17 10.50
N THR A 121 16.92 -10.13 11.19
CA THR A 121 16.07 -10.32 12.37
C THR A 121 14.71 -10.92 11.98
N THR A 122 14.17 -10.54 10.82
CA THR A 122 12.96 -11.16 10.28
C THR A 122 13.19 -12.63 9.90
N CYS A 123 14.35 -12.95 9.29
CA CYS A 123 14.73 -14.32 9.01
C CYS A 123 14.88 -15.17 10.28
N ASP A 124 15.51 -14.64 11.34
CA ASP A 124 15.64 -15.32 12.64
C ASP A 124 14.27 -15.64 13.24
N LEU A 125 13.34 -14.68 13.20
CA LEU A 125 11.98 -14.83 13.68
C LEU A 125 11.22 -15.90 12.90
N ILE A 126 11.31 -15.88 11.57
CA ILE A 126 10.65 -16.88 10.71
C ILE A 126 11.21 -18.27 10.97
N GLU A 127 12.54 -18.43 11.01
CA GLU A 127 13.19 -19.72 11.26
C GLU A 127 12.73 -20.30 12.61
N LYS A 128 12.71 -19.47 13.65
CA LYS A 128 12.34 -19.87 15.01
C LYS A 128 10.86 -20.25 15.13
N ASP A 129 9.95 -19.43 14.60
CA ASP A 129 8.53 -19.53 14.94
C ASP A 129 7.70 -20.23 13.83
N LEU A 130 8.10 -20.12 12.56
CA LEU A 130 7.35 -20.64 11.39
C LEU A 130 8.10 -21.70 10.57
N GLY A 131 9.42 -21.79 10.74
CA GLY A 131 10.34 -22.59 9.93
C GLY A 131 10.56 -22.03 8.52
N GLN A 132 9.48 -21.82 7.78
CA GLN A 132 9.48 -21.26 6.41
C GLN A 132 8.22 -20.42 6.17
N VAL A 133 8.22 -19.63 5.11
CA VAL A 133 7.03 -18.93 4.59
C VAL A 133 6.64 -19.45 3.21
N ASP A 134 5.33 -19.46 2.92
CA ASP A 134 4.75 -19.89 1.64
C ASP A 134 4.21 -18.71 0.80
N LEU A 135 4.14 -17.52 1.38
CA LEU A 135 3.85 -16.29 0.66
C LEU A 135 4.68 -15.10 1.21
N VAL A 136 5.29 -14.34 0.30
CA VAL A 136 5.97 -13.07 0.60
C VAL A 136 5.33 -11.93 -0.17
N VAL A 137 4.65 -11.03 0.53
CA VAL A 137 4.05 -9.82 -0.06
C VAL A 137 4.97 -8.63 0.16
N TYR A 138 5.52 -8.08 -0.92
CA TYR A 138 6.26 -6.83 -0.93
C TYR A 138 5.32 -5.66 -1.27
N SER A 139 5.02 -4.84 -0.27
CA SER A 139 4.08 -3.72 -0.35
C SER A 139 4.68 -2.46 0.27
N LEU A 140 5.99 -2.24 0.06
CA LEU A 140 6.70 -1.10 0.63
C LEU A 140 6.51 0.15 -0.24
N ALA A 141 6.14 1.25 0.39
CA ALA A 141 6.14 2.57 -0.21
C ALA A 141 6.94 3.52 0.67
N ALA A 142 8.13 3.92 0.22
CA ALA A 142 9.03 4.77 0.97
C ALA A 142 9.50 5.98 0.15
N PRO A 143 9.68 7.15 0.78
CA PRO A 143 10.23 8.33 0.10
C PRO A 143 11.76 8.27 -0.02
N ALA A 144 12.42 7.35 0.68
CA ALA A 144 13.86 7.28 0.76
C ALA A 144 14.33 5.86 1.08
N ARG A 145 15.57 5.56 0.71
CA ARG A 145 16.28 4.31 1.01
C ARG A 145 17.69 4.65 1.45
N GLN A 146 18.12 4.08 2.57
CA GLN A 146 19.52 4.09 2.95
C GLN A 146 20.23 2.95 2.22
N LEU A 147 21.30 3.26 1.48
CA LEU A 147 22.11 2.30 0.74
C LEU A 147 23.16 1.65 1.67
N PRO A 148 23.74 0.50 1.28
CA PRO A 148 24.75 -0.20 2.09
C PRO A 148 26.00 0.63 2.44
N ASP A 149 26.33 1.63 1.62
CA ASP A 149 27.44 2.56 1.90
C ASP A 149 27.08 3.67 2.91
N GLY A 150 25.85 3.66 3.42
CA GLY A 150 25.30 4.62 4.37
C GLY A 150 24.69 5.87 3.72
N SER A 151 24.78 6.03 2.40
CA SER A 151 24.16 7.15 1.69
C SER A 151 22.63 7.04 1.67
N LEU A 152 21.94 8.17 1.72
CA LEU A 152 20.48 8.23 1.75
C LEU A 152 19.94 8.81 0.44
N VAL A 153 19.40 7.96 -0.41
CA VAL A 153 18.77 8.34 -1.68
C VAL A 153 17.27 8.58 -1.49
N ARG A 154 16.67 9.43 -2.33
CA ARG A 154 15.25 9.80 -2.25
C ARG A 154 14.55 9.59 -3.57
N SER A 155 13.35 9.03 -3.50
CA SER A 155 12.47 8.99 -4.65
C SER A 155 11.89 10.37 -4.90
N THR A 156 11.67 10.67 -6.17
CA THR A 156 10.97 11.88 -6.61
C THR A 156 9.84 11.48 -7.54
N LEU A 157 8.80 12.30 -7.58
CA LEU A 157 7.65 12.11 -8.45
C LEU A 157 7.62 13.27 -9.44
N LYS A 158 8.37 13.09 -10.52
CA LYS A 158 8.59 14.10 -11.57
C LYS A 158 8.48 13.49 -12.97
N PRO A 159 8.01 14.25 -13.97
CA PRO A 159 8.06 13.86 -15.37
C PRO A 159 9.52 13.73 -15.84
N ILE A 160 9.74 13.09 -16.99
CA ILE A 160 11.04 13.02 -17.66
C ILE A 160 10.93 13.74 -19.01
N GLY A 161 11.90 14.61 -19.32
CA GLY A 161 11.92 15.38 -20.56
C GLY A 161 11.25 16.74 -20.43
N GLU A 162 9.92 16.78 -20.51
CA GLU A 162 9.13 18.02 -20.52
C GLU A 162 8.44 18.29 -19.17
N PRO A 163 8.23 19.55 -18.78
CA PRO A 163 7.51 19.89 -17.56
C PRO A 163 6.05 19.42 -17.65
N PHE A 164 5.47 19.13 -16.49
CA PHE A 164 4.05 18.80 -16.38
C PHE A 164 3.31 19.93 -15.67
N GLU A 165 2.28 20.47 -16.33
CA GLU A 165 1.34 21.42 -15.73
C GLU A 165 -0.01 20.74 -15.52
N GLY A 166 -0.59 20.94 -14.34
CA GLY A 166 -1.90 20.40 -14.02
C GLY A 166 -2.58 21.17 -12.90
N MET A 167 -3.76 20.71 -12.52
CA MET A 167 -4.52 21.23 -11.39
C MET A 167 -4.50 20.22 -10.24
N THR A 168 -4.59 20.71 -9.01
CA THR A 168 -4.88 19.89 -7.83
C THR A 168 -6.00 20.53 -7.03
N ILE A 169 -6.76 19.72 -6.30
CA ILE A 169 -7.79 20.21 -5.39
C ILE A 169 -7.15 20.45 -4.01
N ASP A 170 -7.22 21.68 -3.49
CA ASP A 170 -6.84 21.95 -2.10
C ASP A 170 -7.83 21.27 -1.16
N PHE A 171 -7.31 20.39 -0.30
CA PHE A 171 -8.12 19.57 0.59
C PHE A 171 -9.00 20.36 1.56
N ASN A 172 -8.55 21.56 1.98
CA ASN A 172 -9.23 22.37 2.98
C ASN A 172 -10.19 23.36 2.34
N THR A 173 -9.79 24.01 1.25
CA THR A 173 -10.59 25.08 0.62
C THR A 173 -11.49 24.57 -0.50
N ARG A 174 -11.28 23.34 -1.00
CA ARG A 174 -11.93 22.76 -2.19
C ARG A 174 -11.60 23.51 -3.49
N GLU A 175 -10.66 24.46 -3.45
CA GLU A 175 -10.27 25.24 -4.62
C GLU A 175 -9.30 24.45 -5.50
N LEU A 176 -9.45 24.59 -6.81
CA LEU A 176 -8.44 24.10 -7.74
C LEU A 176 -7.24 25.06 -7.75
N ARG A 177 -6.05 24.49 -7.67
CA ARG A 177 -4.78 25.23 -7.74
C ARG A 177 -3.90 24.68 -8.85
N PRO A 178 -3.30 25.56 -9.68
CA PRO A 178 -2.32 25.13 -10.65
C PRO A 178 -1.06 24.63 -9.93
N VAL A 179 -0.51 23.54 -10.44
CA VAL A 179 0.77 23.00 -10.00
C VAL A 179 1.57 22.65 -11.24
N SER A 180 2.86 23.02 -11.23
CA SER A 180 3.82 22.62 -12.24
C SER A 180 4.90 21.75 -11.60
N LEU A 181 5.33 20.73 -12.33
CA LEU A 181 6.47 19.88 -11.98
C LEU A 181 7.53 20.02 -13.06
N GLU A 182 8.71 20.43 -12.63
CA GLU A 182 9.90 20.40 -13.47
C GLU A 182 10.32 18.95 -13.76
N PRO A 183 10.92 18.69 -14.94
CA PRO A 183 11.50 17.40 -15.26
C PRO A 183 12.53 16.94 -14.24
N ALA A 184 12.59 15.62 -14.04
CA ALA A 184 13.64 14.99 -13.26
C ALA A 184 14.99 15.06 -13.98
N ASN A 185 16.04 15.29 -13.22
CA ASN A 185 17.39 15.04 -13.72
C ASN A 185 17.73 13.52 -13.65
N GLN A 186 18.87 13.13 -14.22
CA GLN A 186 19.26 11.70 -14.29
C GLN A 186 19.51 11.07 -12.91
N GLU A 187 19.99 11.85 -11.94
CA GLU A 187 20.22 11.39 -10.56
C GLU A 187 18.89 11.11 -9.87
N GLU A 188 17.91 12.00 -10.00
CA GLU A 188 16.54 11.84 -9.47
C GLU A 188 15.84 10.60 -10.06
N VAL A 189 16.04 10.32 -11.35
CA VAL A 189 15.56 9.08 -11.98
C VAL A 189 16.23 7.85 -11.37
N SER A 190 17.56 7.85 -11.29
CA SER A 190 18.34 6.73 -10.73
C SER A 190 17.98 6.45 -9.28
N ASP A 191 17.87 7.48 -8.45
CA ASP A 191 17.53 7.36 -7.04
C ASP A 191 16.08 6.89 -6.84
N THR A 192 15.15 7.33 -7.69
CA THR A 192 13.78 6.82 -7.67
C THR A 192 13.74 5.32 -8.00
N VAL A 193 14.53 4.86 -8.97
CA VAL A 193 14.67 3.43 -9.27
C VAL A 193 15.26 2.66 -8.09
N LYS A 194 16.31 3.17 -7.43
CA LYS A 194 16.89 2.50 -6.25
C LYS A 194 15.91 2.37 -5.09
N VAL A 195 15.02 3.36 -4.90
CA VAL A 195 14.07 3.38 -3.77
C VAL A 195 12.82 2.55 -4.06
N MET A 196 12.25 2.69 -5.27
CA MET A 196 10.92 2.14 -5.60
C MET A 196 10.97 1.02 -6.66
N GLY A 197 12.15 0.66 -7.15
CA GLY A 197 12.38 -0.47 -8.04
C GLY A 197 12.38 -1.81 -7.29
N GLY A 198 12.85 -2.85 -7.95
CA GLY A 198 12.75 -4.22 -7.45
C GLY A 198 13.99 -4.74 -6.73
N GLU A 199 15.06 -3.95 -6.63
CA GLU A 199 16.32 -4.39 -6.02
C GLU A 199 16.15 -4.87 -4.57
N ASP A 200 15.45 -4.10 -3.72
CA ASP A 200 15.24 -4.52 -2.33
C ASP A 200 14.35 -5.76 -2.21
N TRP A 201 13.36 -5.91 -3.12
CA TRP A 201 12.56 -7.12 -3.21
C TRP A 201 13.44 -8.34 -3.51
N GLU A 202 14.40 -8.23 -4.43
CA GLU A 202 15.38 -9.28 -4.70
C GLU A 202 16.25 -9.59 -3.48
N LEU A 203 16.71 -8.57 -2.76
CA LEU A 203 17.52 -8.74 -1.54
C LEU A 203 16.75 -9.48 -0.44
N TRP A 204 15.46 -9.18 -0.24
CA TRP A 204 14.60 -9.91 0.69
C TRP A 204 14.46 -11.38 0.33
N ILE A 205 14.19 -11.68 -0.94
CA ILE A 205 14.05 -13.06 -1.40
C ILE A 205 15.38 -13.81 -1.30
N ALA A 206 16.50 -13.16 -1.61
CA ALA A 206 17.83 -13.73 -1.44
C ALA A 206 18.13 -14.09 0.02
N ALA A 207 17.86 -13.16 0.97
CA ALA A 207 18.09 -13.39 2.39
C ALA A 207 17.26 -14.56 2.95
N LEU A 208 15.99 -14.68 2.52
CA LEU A 208 15.13 -15.81 2.90
C LEU A 208 15.62 -17.12 2.28
N LYS A 209 16.00 -17.10 1.00
CA LYS A 209 16.45 -18.28 0.27
C LYS A 209 17.77 -18.83 0.81
N GLU A 210 18.75 -17.98 1.11
CA GLU A 210 20.06 -18.38 1.62
C GLU A 210 19.95 -19.22 2.90
N ARG A 211 18.92 -18.93 3.72
CA ARG A 211 18.61 -19.63 4.96
C ARG A 211 17.58 -20.75 4.81
N GLY A 212 17.14 -21.06 3.58
CA GLY A 212 16.15 -22.09 3.32
C GLY A 212 14.75 -21.78 3.87
N LEU A 213 14.41 -20.51 4.04
CA LEU A 213 13.15 -20.06 4.68
C LEU A 213 11.97 -19.93 3.70
N LEU A 214 12.18 -20.22 2.41
CA LEU A 214 11.11 -20.27 1.42
C LEU A 214 10.59 -21.71 1.31
N ALA A 215 9.29 -21.89 1.52
CA ALA A 215 8.64 -23.19 1.42
C ALA A 215 8.55 -23.69 -0.04
N PRO A 216 8.41 -25.01 -0.27
CA PRO A 216 8.06 -25.52 -1.59
C PRO A 216 6.75 -24.89 -2.10
N GLY A 217 6.76 -24.43 -3.34
CA GLY A 217 5.67 -23.69 -3.98
C GLY A 217 5.52 -22.24 -3.52
N CYS A 218 6.48 -21.67 -2.76
CA CYS A 218 6.36 -20.31 -2.24
C CYS A 218 6.11 -19.31 -3.37
N VAL A 219 5.14 -18.40 -3.16
CA VAL A 219 4.89 -17.28 -4.07
C VAL A 219 5.39 -15.99 -3.44
N THR A 220 5.96 -15.10 -4.25
CA THR A 220 6.20 -13.72 -3.84
C THR A 220 5.52 -12.74 -4.79
N THR A 221 4.97 -11.66 -4.24
CA THR A 221 4.27 -10.64 -5.01
C THR A 221 4.79 -9.24 -4.70
N ASN A 222 4.85 -8.36 -5.70
CA ASN A 222 5.16 -6.95 -5.51
C ASN A 222 4.09 -6.06 -6.17
N TYR A 223 3.56 -5.08 -5.43
CA TYR A 223 2.48 -4.22 -5.92
C TYR A 223 3.00 -3.07 -6.78
N THR A 224 2.35 -2.85 -7.92
CA THR A 224 2.58 -1.71 -8.79
C THR A 224 1.26 -1.05 -9.18
N TYR A 225 1.35 0.09 -9.84
CA TYR A 225 0.22 0.82 -10.41
C TYR A 225 0.64 1.34 -11.78
N LEU A 226 -0.11 1.05 -12.85
CA LEU A 226 0.23 1.56 -14.20
C LEU A 226 -0.50 2.88 -14.50
N GLY A 227 -1.72 3.02 -13.99
CA GLY A 227 -2.56 4.19 -14.17
C GLY A 227 -3.14 4.35 -15.57
N SER A 228 -3.97 5.38 -15.70
CA SER A 228 -4.64 5.77 -16.93
C SER A 228 -3.81 6.73 -17.77
N GLU A 229 -4.19 6.90 -19.05
CA GLU A 229 -3.51 7.79 -20.00
C GLU A 229 -3.33 9.22 -19.46
N VAL A 230 -4.34 9.75 -18.76
CA VAL A 230 -4.28 11.11 -18.19
C VAL A 230 -3.22 11.26 -17.10
N THR A 231 -2.78 10.15 -16.50
CA THR A 231 -1.74 10.14 -15.46
C THR A 231 -0.35 9.75 -15.98
N TRP A 232 -0.23 9.28 -17.23
CA TRP A 232 1.02 8.78 -17.79
C TRP A 232 2.20 9.75 -17.72
N PRO A 233 2.05 11.07 -17.97
CA PRO A 233 3.18 11.99 -17.91
C PRO A 233 3.93 11.99 -16.58
N ILE A 234 3.22 11.78 -15.46
CA ILE A 234 3.82 11.73 -14.12
C ILE A 234 4.13 10.28 -13.71
N TYR A 235 3.25 9.32 -14.04
CA TYR A 235 3.34 7.96 -13.51
C TYR A 235 4.02 6.93 -14.41
N HIS A 236 3.63 6.84 -15.69
CA HIS A 236 4.14 5.79 -16.57
C HIS A 236 5.42 6.24 -17.28
N HIS A 237 5.47 7.50 -17.69
CA HIS A 237 6.61 8.10 -18.40
C HIS A 237 7.52 8.93 -17.48
N GLY A 238 7.13 9.11 -16.22
CA GLY A 238 7.94 9.81 -15.21
C GLY A 238 8.97 8.91 -14.53
N THR A 239 9.67 9.50 -13.56
CA THR A 239 10.61 8.85 -12.63
C THR A 239 10.09 7.54 -12.02
N ILE A 240 8.86 7.56 -11.49
CA ILE A 240 8.24 6.36 -10.91
C ILE A 240 7.93 5.29 -11.96
N GLY A 241 7.75 5.67 -13.22
CA GLY A 241 7.60 4.74 -14.34
C GLY A 241 8.87 3.92 -14.56
N LYS A 242 10.03 4.55 -14.46
CA LYS A 242 11.34 3.86 -14.51
C LYS A 242 11.55 2.89 -13.36
N ALA A 243 11.09 3.23 -12.15
CA ALA A 243 11.11 2.29 -11.05
C ALA A 243 10.24 1.05 -11.33
N LYS A 244 9.09 1.22 -12.00
CA LYS A 244 8.22 0.08 -12.38
C LYS A 244 8.81 -0.78 -13.48
N GLU A 245 9.52 -0.20 -14.45
CA GLU A 245 10.31 -0.97 -15.42
C GLU A 245 11.35 -1.86 -14.68
N ASP A 246 11.95 -1.35 -13.60
CA ASP A 246 12.86 -2.13 -12.76
C ASP A 246 12.15 -3.22 -11.94
N LEU A 247 10.90 -3.02 -11.51
CA LEU A 247 10.08 -4.08 -10.91
C LEU A 247 9.85 -5.23 -11.89
N ASP A 248 9.59 -4.93 -13.17
CA ASP A 248 9.42 -5.94 -14.20
C ASP A 248 10.73 -6.71 -14.45
N ARG A 249 11.88 -6.02 -14.41
CA ARG A 249 13.21 -6.67 -14.42
C ARG A 249 13.40 -7.59 -13.22
N ALA A 250 13.11 -7.12 -12.00
CA ALA A 250 13.26 -7.91 -10.78
C ALA A 250 12.37 -9.15 -10.79
N GLN A 251 11.12 -9.06 -11.28
CA GLN A 251 10.26 -10.23 -11.46
C GLN A 251 10.94 -11.32 -12.29
N GLN A 252 11.58 -10.94 -13.40
CA GLN A 252 12.31 -11.89 -14.25
C GLN A 252 13.57 -12.43 -13.56
N ALA A 253 14.30 -11.57 -12.86
CA ALA A 253 15.50 -11.97 -12.11
C ALA A 253 15.18 -12.96 -10.97
N LEU A 254 13.97 -12.90 -10.42
CA LEU A 254 13.50 -13.81 -9.37
C LEU A 254 13.07 -15.19 -9.88
N VAL A 255 12.91 -15.41 -11.19
CA VAL A 255 12.49 -16.71 -11.75
C VAL A 255 13.46 -17.83 -11.37
N GLU A 256 14.76 -17.66 -11.61
CA GLU A 256 15.77 -18.67 -11.27
C GLU A 256 15.91 -18.88 -9.75
N PRO A 257 16.01 -17.82 -8.92
CA PRO A 257 16.03 -17.97 -7.48
C PRO A 257 14.84 -18.74 -6.92
N MET A 258 13.62 -18.45 -7.38
CA MET A 258 12.39 -19.08 -6.88
C MET A 258 12.19 -20.49 -7.43
N ALA A 259 12.74 -20.84 -8.60
CA ALA A 259 12.64 -22.18 -9.17
C ALA A 259 13.23 -23.27 -8.27
N SER A 260 14.21 -22.96 -7.40
CA SER A 260 14.77 -23.94 -6.47
C SER A 260 13.78 -24.44 -5.41
N VAL A 261 12.65 -23.76 -5.23
CA VAL A 261 11.56 -24.17 -4.35
C VAL A 261 10.26 -24.39 -5.12
N ASP A 262 10.31 -24.58 -6.44
CA ASP A 262 9.11 -24.58 -7.32
C ASP A 262 8.22 -23.33 -7.14
N GLY A 263 8.83 -22.22 -6.73
CA GLY A 263 8.15 -20.98 -6.40
C GLY A 263 7.90 -20.08 -7.61
N LYS A 264 7.17 -18.99 -7.37
CA LYS A 264 6.81 -17.98 -8.39
C LYS A 264 6.98 -16.57 -7.85
N ALA A 265 7.29 -15.62 -8.75
CA ALA A 265 7.32 -14.20 -8.45
C ALA A 265 6.38 -13.46 -9.41
N TYR A 266 5.54 -12.58 -8.88
CA TYR A 266 4.58 -11.80 -9.66
C TYR A 266 4.56 -10.33 -9.24
N VAL A 267 4.67 -9.44 -10.21
CA VAL A 267 4.23 -8.07 -10.10
C VAL A 267 2.71 -8.05 -10.27
N VAL A 268 2.02 -7.34 -9.39
CA VAL A 268 0.56 -7.24 -9.38
C VAL A 268 0.18 -5.79 -9.59
N VAL A 269 -0.50 -5.50 -10.69
CA VAL A 269 -0.97 -4.16 -11.04
C VAL A 269 -2.28 -3.90 -10.32
N MET A 270 -2.23 -3.05 -9.31
CA MET A 270 -3.36 -2.64 -8.49
C MET A 270 -4.01 -1.39 -9.08
N LYS A 271 -5.25 -1.08 -8.67
CA LYS A 271 -5.93 0.16 -9.07
C LYS A 271 -5.39 1.37 -8.29
N GLY A 272 -5.64 2.56 -8.81
CA GLY A 272 -5.37 3.83 -8.14
C GLY A 272 -6.26 4.04 -6.92
N LEU A 273 -5.62 4.24 -5.76
CA LEU A 273 -6.27 4.55 -4.48
C LEU A 273 -5.61 5.74 -3.79
N VAL A 274 -6.33 6.33 -2.84
CA VAL A 274 -5.76 7.37 -1.98
C VAL A 274 -4.68 6.75 -1.10
N THR A 275 -3.46 7.24 -1.25
CA THR A 275 -2.35 7.00 -0.33
C THR A 275 -1.75 8.35 0.04
N GLN A 276 -1.01 8.42 1.14
CA GLN A 276 -0.29 9.63 1.50
C GLN A 276 0.66 10.09 0.37
N ALA A 277 1.33 9.15 -0.30
CA ALA A 277 2.17 9.44 -1.47
C ALA A 277 1.34 9.96 -2.66
N ALA A 278 0.22 9.32 -3.00
CA ALA A 278 -0.63 9.74 -4.11
C ALA A 278 -1.25 11.13 -3.90
N SER A 279 -1.60 11.48 -2.66
CA SER A 279 -2.17 12.80 -2.34
C SER A 279 -1.23 13.98 -2.57
N ALA A 280 0.08 13.72 -2.65
CA ALA A 280 1.10 14.72 -2.95
C ALA A 280 1.29 14.97 -4.46
N ILE A 281 0.73 14.11 -5.31
CA ILE A 281 0.96 14.14 -6.75
C ILE A 281 -0.03 15.09 -7.44
N PRO A 282 0.45 16.04 -8.25
CA PRO A 282 -0.41 16.92 -9.04
C PRO A 282 -1.39 16.15 -9.92
N GLY A 283 -2.64 16.60 -9.99
CA GLY A 283 -3.71 15.94 -10.72
C GLY A 283 -4.31 14.71 -10.03
N MET A 284 -3.64 14.05 -9.08
CA MET A 284 -4.17 12.81 -8.50
C MET A 284 -5.42 12.99 -7.65
N SER A 285 -5.57 14.13 -6.98
CA SER A 285 -6.82 14.47 -6.28
C SER A 285 -8.01 14.56 -7.24
N ILE A 286 -7.81 15.16 -8.42
CA ILE A 286 -8.83 15.21 -9.48
C ILE A 286 -9.08 13.82 -10.04
N TYR A 287 -8.01 13.08 -10.36
CA TYR A 287 -8.10 11.75 -10.95
C TYR A 287 -8.92 10.81 -10.08
N LEU A 288 -8.53 10.70 -8.82
CA LEU A 288 -9.18 9.79 -7.87
C LEU A 288 -10.61 10.22 -7.59
N SER A 289 -10.90 11.52 -7.52
CA SER A 289 -12.29 11.99 -7.31
C SER A 289 -13.19 11.68 -8.52
N LEU A 290 -12.69 11.83 -9.76
CA LEU A 290 -13.42 11.42 -10.98
C LEU A 290 -13.62 9.91 -11.04
N LEU A 291 -12.54 9.17 -10.79
CA LEU A 291 -12.52 7.71 -10.82
C LEU A 291 -13.46 7.11 -9.78
N PHE A 292 -13.48 7.65 -8.56
CA PHE A 292 -14.35 7.20 -7.49
C PHE A 292 -15.82 7.38 -7.89
N LYS A 293 -16.17 8.55 -8.45
CA LYS A 293 -17.53 8.80 -8.95
C LYS A 293 -17.93 7.79 -10.02
N ALA A 294 -17.14 7.67 -11.08
CA ALA A 294 -17.44 6.78 -12.20
C ALA A 294 -17.61 5.32 -11.74
N MET A 295 -16.70 4.83 -10.88
CA MET A 295 -16.73 3.46 -10.41
C MET A 295 -17.83 3.20 -9.37
N LYS A 296 -18.19 4.19 -8.55
CA LYS A 296 -19.33 4.08 -7.63
C LYS A 296 -20.65 4.04 -8.41
N GLU A 297 -20.80 4.85 -9.46
CA GLU A 297 -21.96 4.83 -10.36
C GLU A 297 -22.07 3.49 -11.11
N ALA A 298 -20.94 2.89 -11.49
CA ALA A 298 -20.88 1.55 -12.07
C ALA A 298 -21.03 0.40 -11.05
N GLY A 299 -21.01 0.69 -9.75
CA GLY A 299 -21.12 -0.31 -8.68
C GLY A 299 -19.89 -1.22 -8.53
N ASN A 300 -18.72 -0.78 -8.99
CA ASN A 300 -17.48 -1.57 -9.01
C ASN A 300 -16.29 -0.89 -8.30
N HIS A 301 -16.54 0.18 -7.54
CA HIS A 301 -15.52 0.83 -6.71
C HIS A 301 -15.01 -0.10 -5.61
N GLU A 302 -13.69 -0.13 -5.43
CA GLU A 302 -13.00 -0.96 -4.43
C GLU A 302 -12.00 -0.09 -3.66
N GLY A 303 -11.86 -0.34 -2.36
CA GLY A 303 -10.73 0.11 -1.55
C GLY A 303 -9.63 -0.96 -1.48
N CYS A 304 -8.67 -0.77 -0.57
CA CYS A 304 -7.55 -1.70 -0.41
C CYS A 304 -8.02 -3.11 -0.02
N ILE A 305 -9.01 -3.22 0.87
CA ILE A 305 -9.46 -4.50 1.40
C ILE A 305 -10.29 -5.29 0.40
N GLU A 306 -11.20 -4.64 -0.32
CA GLU A 306 -12.00 -5.28 -1.37
C GLU A 306 -11.08 -5.83 -2.46
N GLN A 307 -10.11 -5.02 -2.90
CA GLN A 307 -9.23 -5.40 -3.98
C GLN A 307 -8.24 -6.51 -3.58
N THR A 308 -7.64 -6.46 -2.38
CA THR A 308 -6.76 -7.54 -1.92
C THR A 308 -7.54 -8.83 -1.65
N THR A 309 -8.75 -8.73 -1.12
CA THR A 309 -9.64 -9.90 -0.95
C THR A 309 -9.96 -10.52 -2.31
N ARG A 310 -10.35 -9.73 -3.32
CA ARG A 310 -10.57 -10.20 -4.69
C ARG A 310 -9.30 -10.78 -5.30
N PHE A 311 -8.14 -10.15 -5.11
CA PHE A 311 -6.86 -10.62 -5.62
C PHE A 311 -6.55 -12.03 -5.13
N PHE A 312 -6.57 -12.24 -3.81
CA PHE A 312 -6.29 -13.56 -3.26
C PHE A 312 -7.38 -14.56 -3.65
N ASN A 313 -8.66 -14.14 -3.66
CA ASN A 313 -9.75 -15.08 -3.88
C ASN A 313 -9.95 -15.51 -5.33
N THR A 314 -9.64 -14.65 -6.29
CA THR A 314 -9.97 -14.87 -7.71
C THR A 314 -8.74 -15.02 -8.59
N GLN A 315 -7.60 -14.49 -8.17
CA GLN A 315 -6.34 -14.61 -8.90
C GLN A 315 -5.43 -15.60 -8.17
N LEU A 316 -4.67 -15.13 -7.17
CA LEU A 316 -3.53 -15.89 -6.66
C LEU A 316 -3.90 -17.27 -6.11
N PHE A 317 -5.08 -17.40 -5.49
CA PHE A 317 -5.61 -18.68 -5.02
C PHE A 317 -6.98 -19.01 -5.64
N GLY A 318 -7.32 -18.43 -6.80
CA GLY A 318 -8.66 -18.59 -7.41
C GLY A 318 -8.96 -19.95 -8.04
N GLY A 319 -7.98 -20.85 -8.15
CA GLY A 319 -8.11 -22.17 -8.78
C GLY A 319 -8.18 -22.17 -10.31
N GLY A 320 -8.38 -21.00 -10.93
CA GLY A 320 -8.33 -20.80 -12.38
C GLY A 320 -7.00 -20.18 -12.86
N ASP A 321 -6.93 -19.88 -14.15
CA ASP A 321 -5.78 -19.20 -14.74
C ASP A 321 -5.67 -17.76 -14.24
N LEU A 322 -4.43 -17.33 -13.98
CA LEU A 322 -4.14 -15.94 -13.61
C LEU A 322 -4.42 -15.01 -14.80
N ARG A 323 -5.03 -13.85 -14.52
CA ARG A 323 -5.18 -12.76 -15.49
C ARG A 323 -3.85 -12.04 -15.65
N LEU A 324 -3.01 -12.58 -16.52
CA LEU A 324 -1.70 -12.03 -16.84
C LEU A 324 -1.77 -11.10 -18.05
N ASP A 325 -0.97 -10.02 -18.03
CA ASP A 325 -0.69 -9.24 -19.24
C ASP A 325 0.59 -9.72 -19.96
N GLU A 326 1.01 -9.01 -21.01
CA GLU A 326 2.19 -9.35 -21.82
C GLU A 326 3.50 -9.35 -21.01
N GLY A 327 3.56 -8.59 -19.91
CA GLY A 327 4.69 -8.56 -18.97
C GLY A 327 4.62 -9.68 -17.92
N ALA A 328 3.68 -10.61 -18.04
CA ALA A 328 3.34 -11.63 -17.05
C ALA A 328 2.93 -11.04 -15.68
N ARG A 329 2.38 -9.82 -15.66
CA ARG A 329 1.89 -9.16 -14.45
C ARG A 329 0.45 -9.55 -14.18
N ILE A 330 0.10 -9.81 -12.93
CA ILE A 330 -1.30 -10.05 -12.55
C ILE A 330 -2.06 -8.72 -12.58
N ARG A 331 -3.21 -8.68 -13.25
CA ARG A 331 -4.01 -7.46 -13.43
C ARG A 331 -5.21 -7.42 -12.48
N MET A 332 -5.19 -6.46 -11.56
CA MET A 332 -6.27 -6.15 -10.60
C MET A 332 -6.92 -4.77 -10.84
N ASP A 333 -6.41 -4.04 -11.83
CA ASP A 333 -6.85 -2.73 -12.28
C ASP A 333 -7.90 -2.80 -13.42
N GLU A 334 -8.40 -3.99 -13.75
CA GLU A 334 -9.29 -4.18 -14.90
C GLU A 334 -10.62 -3.44 -14.75
N LEU A 335 -11.09 -3.25 -13.51
CA LEU A 335 -12.30 -2.48 -13.21
C LEU A 335 -12.09 -0.98 -13.39
N GLU A 336 -10.88 -0.49 -13.10
CA GLU A 336 -10.51 0.90 -13.35
C GLU A 336 -10.37 1.17 -14.85
N LEU A 337 -9.77 0.23 -15.59
CA LEU A 337 -9.48 0.40 -17.01
C LEU A 337 -10.63 0.04 -17.95
N GLN A 338 -11.86 -0.12 -17.43
CA GLN A 338 -13.05 -0.29 -18.26
C GLN A 338 -13.22 0.93 -19.19
N PRO A 339 -13.51 0.73 -20.49
CA PRO A 339 -13.59 1.83 -21.46
C PRO A 339 -14.52 2.97 -21.04
N GLU A 340 -15.67 2.66 -20.46
CA GLU A 340 -16.66 3.62 -19.98
C GLU A 340 -16.15 4.46 -18.79
N ILE A 341 -15.37 3.85 -17.89
CA ILE A 341 -14.77 4.54 -16.74
C ILE A 341 -13.66 5.47 -17.23
N GLN A 342 -12.80 4.98 -18.12
CA GLN A 342 -11.70 5.76 -18.69
C GLN A 342 -12.22 6.91 -19.55
N GLN A 343 -13.26 6.69 -20.34
CA GLN A 343 -13.91 7.75 -21.13
C GLN A 343 -14.50 8.83 -20.23
N TYR A 344 -15.20 8.45 -19.15
CA TYR A 344 -15.72 9.42 -18.18
C TYR A 344 -14.60 10.28 -17.58
N VAL A 345 -13.51 9.66 -17.16
CA VAL A 345 -12.37 10.40 -16.61
C VAL A 345 -11.77 11.33 -17.66
N ALA A 346 -11.52 10.85 -18.88
CA ALA A 346 -10.93 11.64 -19.97
C ALA A 346 -11.79 12.85 -20.35
N ASP A 347 -13.11 12.68 -20.48
CA ASP A 347 -14.04 13.75 -20.86
C ASP A 347 -14.14 14.85 -19.80
N ASN A 348 -13.96 14.49 -18.53
CA ASN A 348 -14.15 15.41 -17.41
C ASN A 348 -12.85 15.95 -16.81
N TRP A 349 -11.69 15.32 -17.07
CA TRP A 349 -10.40 15.68 -16.49
C TRP A 349 -10.07 17.17 -16.56
N SER A 350 -10.24 17.76 -17.76
CA SER A 350 -9.92 19.16 -18.04
C SER A 350 -11.08 20.13 -17.77
N SER A 351 -12.27 19.62 -17.42
CA SER A 351 -13.47 20.44 -17.20
C SER A 351 -13.82 20.65 -15.72
N VAL A 352 -13.14 19.94 -14.80
CA VAL A 352 -13.30 20.15 -13.36
C VAL A 352 -12.91 21.58 -12.99
N SER A 353 -13.78 22.19 -12.21
CA SER A 353 -13.68 23.56 -11.69
C SER A 353 -14.33 23.64 -10.32
N ALA A 354 -14.17 24.76 -9.62
CA ALA A 354 -14.80 24.94 -8.31
C ALA A 354 -16.34 24.88 -8.38
N ASP A 355 -16.93 25.37 -9.48
CA ASP A 355 -18.39 25.49 -9.63
C ASP A 355 -19.08 24.14 -9.93
N ASN A 356 -18.33 23.17 -10.47
CA ASN A 356 -18.87 21.86 -10.88
C ASN A 356 -18.19 20.67 -10.18
N LEU A 357 -17.36 20.92 -9.16
CA LEU A 357 -16.58 19.90 -8.46
C LEU A 357 -17.46 18.73 -7.97
N ASP A 358 -18.54 19.04 -7.27
CA ASP A 358 -19.43 18.03 -6.67
C ASP A 358 -20.34 17.36 -7.71
N ALA A 359 -20.55 18.01 -8.85
CA ALA A 359 -21.34 17.47 -9.95
C ALA A 359 -20.53 16.45 -10.76
N LEU A 360 -19.25 16.73 -11.01
CA LEU A 360 -18.38 15.92 -11.86
C LEU A 360 -17.51 14.93 -11.09
N THR A 361 -17.31 15.11 -9.79
CA THR A 361 -16.38 14.30 -9.00
C THR A 361 -17.02 13.79 -7.71
N ASP A 362 -16.41 12.77 -7.11
CA ASP A 362 -16.68 12.34 -5.74
C ASP A 362 -15.57 12.82 -4.82
N PHE A 363 -15.44 14.15 -4.71
CA PHE A 363 -14.42 14.76 -3.85
C PHE A 363 -14.66 14.46 -2.37
N ASP A 364 -15.91 14.39 -1.93
CA ASP A 364 -16.23 14.04 -0.54
C ASP A 364 -15.81 12.60 -0.23
N GLY A 365 -16.02 11.63 -1.14
CA GLY A 365 -15.51 10.27 -1.00
C GLY A 365 -13.98 10.19 -1.02
N TYR A 366 -13.31 10.97 -1.85
CA TYR A 366 -11.84 11.11 -1.83
C TYR A 366 -11.36 11.64 -0.46
N LYS A 367 -12.02 12.68 0.05
CA LYS A 367 -11.71 13.31 1.34
C LYS A 367 -11.89 12.33 2.51
N GLN A 368 -13.01 11.60 2.50
CA GLN A 368 -13.31 10.57 3.49
C GLN A 368 -12.22 9.48 3.47
N ALA A 369 -11.88 8.95 2.29
CA ALA A 369 -10.82 7.93 2.16
C ALA A 369 -9.46 8.42 2.71
N PHE A 370 -9.12 9.69 2.51
CA PHE A 370 -7.91 10.30 3.08
C PHE A 370 -7.95 10.36 4.62
N LEU A 371 -9.10 10.71 5.19
CA LEU A 371 -9.29 10.85 6.63
C LEU A 371 -9.34 9.49 7.33
N GLU A 372 -9.99 8.50 6.73
CA GLU A 372 -10.09 7.13 7.25
C GLU A 372 -8.72 6.44 7.32
N MET A 373 -7.78 6.76 6.41
CA MET A 373 -6.39 6.32 6.54
C MET A 373 -5.78 6.70 7.89
N HIS A 374 -6.21 7.83 8.47
CA HIS A 374 -5.74 8.37 9.73
C HIS A 374 -6.70 8.10 10.91
N GLY A 375 -7.72 7.27 10.70
CA GLY A 375 -8.73 6.94 11.70
C GLY A 375 -9.77 8.04 11.93
N PHE A 376 -9.89 9.04 11.04
CA PHE A 376 -10.95 10.05 11.12
C PHE A 376 -12.09 9.74 10.16
N GLU A 377 -13.29 10.26 10.45
CA GLU A 377 -14.52 10.02 9.67
C GLU A 377 -14.90 8.53 9.50
N VAL A 378 -14.34 7.65 10.33
CA VAL A 378 -14.70 6.24 10.39
C VAL A 378 -16.03 6.09 11.12
N ALA A 379 -17.04 5.60 10.40
CA ALA A 379 -18.40 5.45 10.91
C ALA A 379 -18.47 4.66 12.23
N GLY A 380 -19.25 5.19 13.18
CA GLY A 380 -19.43 4.58 14.52
C GLY A 380 -18.35 4.96 15.54
N THR A 381 -17.46 5.90 15.24
CA THR A 381 -16.45 6.42 16.18
C THR A 381 -16.93 7.72 16.81
N ASP A 382 -16.88 7.81 18.14
CA ASP A 382 -17.09 9.07 18.87
C ASP A 382 -15.79 9.89 18.89
N TYR A 383 -15.75 10.98 18.13
CA TYR A 383 -14.58 11.86 17.99
C TYR A 383 -14.55 13.01 19.02
N ASP A 384 -15.54 13.09 19.90
CA ASP A 384 -15.56 14.06 21.01
C ASP A 384 -15.16 13.43 22.34
N ALA A 385 -15.01 12.10 22.38
CA ALA A 385 -14.47 11.38 23.52
C ALA A 385 -12.95 11.58 23.69
N GLU A 386 -12.49 11.58 24.95
CA GLU A 386 -11.07 11.47 25.26
C GLU A 386 -10.59 10.04 25.02
N VAL A 387 -9.45 9.89 24.35
CA VAL A 387 -8.87 8.58 24.01
C VAL A 387 -7.43 8.48 24.49
N GLU A 388 -7.01 7.25 24.82
CA GLU A 388 -5.60 6.99 25.13
C GLU A 388 -4.75 7.02 23.86
N VAL A 389 -3.66 7.77 23.89
CA VAL A 389 -2.81 8.00 22.71
C VAL A 389 -1.60 7.08 22.72
N ASP A 390 -1.15 6.69 23.91
CA ASP A 390 -0.05 5.78 24.11
C ASP A 390 -0.56 4.34 24.04
N VAL A 391 -0.68 3.84 22.81
CA VAL A 391 -1.08 2.46 22.53
C VAL A 391 0.18 1.65 22.27
N ALA A 392 0.45 0.65 23.10
CA ALA A 392 1.59 -0.24 22.88
C ALA A 392 1.34 -1.23 21.75
N ILE A 393 2.40 -1.63 21.05
CA ILE A 393 2.42 -2.78 20.14
C ILE A 393 3.37 -3.82 20.71
N GLU A 394 3.02 -5.09 20.58
CA GLU A 394 3.95 -6.18 20.79
C GLU A 394 4.87 -6.32 19.57
N LEU A 395 6.15 -5.98 19.76
CA LEU A 395 7.20 -6.13 18.76
C LEU A 395 8.08 -7.34 19.12
N GLN A 396 8.35 -8.18 18.13
CA GLN A 396 9.33 -9.26 18.25
C GLN A 396 10.74 -8.77 17.91
N ALA A 397 10.85 -7.70 17.13
CA ALA A 397 12.11 -7.13 16.69
C ALA A 397 11.99 -5.66 16.27
N GLY A 398 13.15 -4.98 16.27
CA GLY A 398 13.27 -3.57 15.95
C GLY A 398 12.95 -2.65 17.14
N SER A 399 12.96 -1.35 16.89
CA SER A 399 12.73 -0.33 17.91
C SER A 399 11.69 0.70 17.46
N ALA A 400 11.25 1.51 18.40
CA ALA A 400 10.34 2.62 18.16
C ALA A 400 11.08 3.99 18.10
N ASP A 401 12.42 3.94 18.08
CA ASP A 401 13.33 5.07 18.32
C ASP A 401 13.67 5.88 17.06
#